data_AF-A0A6A5K535-F1
#
_entry.id   AF-A0A6A5K535-F1
#
_cell.length_a   1.000
_cell.length_b   1.000
_cell.length_c   1.000
_cell.angle_alpha   90.00
_cell.angle_beta   90.00
_cell.angle_gamma   90.00
#
_symmetry.space_group_name_H-M   'P 1'
#
loop_
_entity.id
_entity.type
_entity.pdbx_description
1 polymer ?
#
loop_
_entity_poly.entity_id
_entity_poly.type
_entity_poly.pdbx_seq_one_letter_code
_entity_poly.pdbx_strand_id
1 'polypeptide(L)'
;MAPFVFTLATLAASAMAFECTREYLQETADRYVDLMATGQHDRFENLAYDMKYMENNKTASILNGVPAFGMTIDAKRSILDTTQCKTMTEIIVTQPPHPYVIHTQMTLNADGNVNLIDSIVTDKGDWAFNATGTKYWNSIESWDPIPEDQRDSRKVVKAGGKAYADRCNDVSVHVPFGTPCARLEGGAYTGRGNLSANTCDIGGLPEHIPMTNRKYVVDEVMGVVDIFMGFTGLDRTRNTEGAPDSHMFRIENGKIRYIHTASACFVDGCGMNGTGPPPQLRRHRSLRYLE
;
A
#
# COMPACT_ATOMS: atom_id res chain seq x y z
N MET A 1 36.36 66.94 -10.05
CA MET A 1 36.54 65.50 -9.71
C MET A 1 35.46 65.15 -8.70
N ALA A 2 34.39 64.49 -9.14
CA ALA A 2 33.31 64.01 -8.27
C ALA A 2 33.26 62.48 -8.40
N PRO A 3 33.31 61.71 -7.30
CA PRO A 3 33.36 60.26 -7.38
C PRO A 3 31.96 59.70 -7.63
N PHE A 4 31.79 58.99 -8.74
CA PHE A 4 30.62 58.16 -8.99
C PHE A 4 30.70 56.92 -8.12
N VAL A 5 29.81 56.80 -7.13
CA VAL A 5 29.64 55.60 -6.31
C VAL A 5 28.72 54.64 -7.07
N PHE A 6 29.29 53.57 -7.63
CA PHE A 6 28.52 52.46 -8.19
C PHE A 6 27.98 51.61 -7.04
N THR A 7 26.67 51.60 -6.84
CA THR A 7 25.99 50.70 -5.92
C THR A 7 25.75 49.36 -6.62
N LEU A 8 26.46 48.32 -6.19
CA LEU A 8 26.21 46.95 -6.65
C LEU A 8 24.92 46.44 -5.99
N ALA A 9 23.83 46.33 -6.76
CA ALA A 9 22.62 45.65 -6.32
C ALA A 9 22.84 44.13 -6.41
N THR A 10 23.04 43.47 -5.27
CA THR A 10 23.04 42.00 -5.20
C THR A 10 21.62 41.49 -5.40
N LEU A 11 21.32 40.97 -6.59
CA LEU A 11 20.15 40.13 -6.82
C LEU A 11 20.34 38.82 -6.03
N ALA A 12 19.69 38.70 -4.88
CA ALA A 12 19.56 37.41 -4.22
C ALA A 12 18.64 36.54 -5.07
N ALA A 13 19.20 35.53 -5.75
CA ALA A 13 18.40 34.49 -6.38
C ALA A 13 17.68 33.72 -5.27
N SER A 14 16.38 34.01 -5.08
CA SER A 14 15.51 33.14 -4.30
C SER A 14 15.38 31.83 -5.07
N ALA A 15 16.18 30.82 -4.71
CA ALA A 15 15.90 29.46 -5.14
C ALA A 15 14.49 29.13 -4.64
N MET A 16 13.55 28.94 -5.56
CA MET A 16 12.21 28.47 -5.16
C MET A 16 12.40 27.06 -4.60
N ALA A 17 12.05 26.88 -3.33
CA ALA A 17 12.02 25.56 -2.73
C ALA A 17 11.02 24.70 -3.49
N PHE A 18 11.36 23.43 -3.72
CA PHE A 18 10.43 22.47 -4.31
C PHE A 18 9.14 22.43 -3.51
N GLU A 19 8.02 22.59 -4.22
CA GLU A 19 6.68 22.46 -3.64
C GLU A 19 6.11 21.09 -4.00
N CYS A 20 5.63 20.40 -2.99
CA CYS A 20 5.16 19.02 -3.07
C CYS A 20 3.71 18.95 -3.53
N THR A 21 3.46 19.36 -4.77
CA THR A 21 2.12 19.43 -5.33
C THR A 21 1.57 18.04 -5.66
N ARG A 22 0.24 17.92 -5.66
CA ARG A 22 -0.43 16.67 -6.03
C ARG A 22 -0.11 16.30 -7.48
N GLU A 23 -0.07 17.28 -8.37
CA GLU A 23 0.25 17.12 -9.79
C GLU A 23 1.65 16.54 -9.97
N TYR A 24 2.65 17.03 -9.23
CA TYR A 24 4.02 16.52 -9.31
C TYR A 24 4.14 15.08 -8.79
N LEU A 25 3.44 14.77 -7.69
CA LEU A 25 3.37 13.41 -7.16
C LEU A 25 2.67 12.45 -8.14
N GLN A 26 1.59 12.90 -8.78
CA GLN A 26 0.88 12.12 -9.80
C GLN A 26 1.80 11.83 -10.99
N GLU A 27 2.49 12.84 -11.51
CA GLU A 27 3.46 12.65 -12.60
C GLU A 27 4.57 11.67 -12.21
N THR A 28 5.09 11.78 -10.98
CA THR A 28 6.11 10.85 -10.47
C THR A 28 5.59 9.41 -10.38
N ALA A 29 4.36 9.22 -9.89
CA ALA A 29 3.73 7.91 -9.83
C ALA A 29 3.48 7.33 -11.23
N ASP A 30 3.04 8.15 -12.18
CA ASP A 30 2.80 7.72 -13.56
C ASP A 30 4.10 7.34 -14.29
N ARG A 31 5.20 8.05 -14.04
CA ARG A 31 6.53 7.65 -14.56
C ARG A 31 7.01 6.33 -13.96
N TYR A 32 6.77 6.09 -12.67
CA TYR A 32 7.07 4.79 -12.07
C TYR A 32 6.23 3.66 -12.69
N VAL A 33 4.95 3.91 -12.96
CA VAL A 33 4.10 2.95 -13.68
C VAL A 33 4.61 2.72 -15.11
N ASP A 34 5.04 3.76 -15.84
CA ASP A 34 5.62 3.61 -17.19
C ASP A 34 6.90 2.77 -17.15
N LEU A 35 7.77 2.99 -16.15
CA LEU A 35 8.92 2.15 -15.90
C LEU A 35 8.50 0.69 -15.70
N MET A 36 7.54 0.43 -14.81
CA MET A 36 7.03 -0.92 -14.57
C MET A 36 6.44 -1.54 -15.83
N ALA A 37 5.75 -0.77 -16.67
CA ALA A 37 5.13 -1.26 -17.90
C ALA A 37 6.17 -1.57 -18.99
N THR A 38 7.26 -0.83 -19.07
CA THR A 38 8.15 -0.83 -20.25
C THR A 38 9.57 -1.33 -19.97
N GLY A 39 10.03 -1.32 -18.72
CA GLY A 39 11.43 -1.54 -18.36
C GLY A 39 12.38 -0.40 -18.79
N GLN A 40 11.85 0.74 -19.25
CA GLN A 40 12.66 1.85 -19.77
C GLN A 40 13.08 2.80 -18.65
N HIS A 41 14.23 2.50 -18.03
CA HIS A 41 14.81 3.27 -16.94
C HIS A 41 15.17 4.72 -17.32
N ASP A 42 15.51 4.96 -18.58
CA ASP A 42 15.80 6.30 -19.11
C ASP A 42 14.58 7.22 -19.10
N ARG A 43 13.35 6.70 -18.95
CA ARG A 43 12.12 7.50 -18.83
C ARG A 43 11.78 7.89 -17.40
N PHE A 44 12.49 7.34 -16.42
CA PHE A 44 12.29 7.64 -14.99
C PHE A 44 13.48 8.42 -14.44
N GLU A 45 13.60 9.67 -14.89
CA GLU A 45 14.81 10.49 -14.72
C GLU A 45 14.91 11.23 -13.37
N ASN A 46 13.82 11.31 -12.59
CA ASN A 46 13.80 12.07 -11.32
C ASN A 46 14.28 11.25 -10.12
N LEU A 47 15.37 10.50 -10.29
CA LEU A 47 16.00 9.70 -9.23
C LEU A 47 17.09 10.52 -8.53
N ALA A 48 17.09 10.50 -7.20
CA ALA A 48 18.20 11.04 -6.43
C ALA A 48 19.46 10.18 -6.64
N TYR A 49 20.64 10.80 -6.59
CA TYR A 49 21.92 10.09 -6.76
C TYR A 49 22.13 8.98 -5.71
N ASP A 50 21.62 9.18 -4.49
CA ASP A 50 21.68 8.25 -3.36
C ASP A 50 20.39 7.43 -3.19
N MET A 51 19.57 7.34 -4.26
CA MET A 51 18.30 6.62 -4.22
C MET A 51 18.50 5.16 -3.81
N LYS A 52 17.62 4.71 -2.90
CA LYS A 52 17.57 3.32 -2.44
C LYS A 52 16.38 2.60 -3.05
N TYR A 53 16.64 1.43 -3.61
CA TYR A 53 15.62 0.50 -4.08
C TYR A 53 15.51 -0.68 -3.12
N MET A 54 14.29 -0.97 -2.67
CA MET A 54 14.01 -2.07 -1.75
C MET A 54 12.85 -2.92 -2.29
N GLU A 55 13.01 -4.24 -2.19
CA GLU A 55 11.95 -5.22 -2.42
C GLU A 55 11.85 -6.10 -1.19
N ASN A 56 10.64 -6.24 -0.62
CA ASN A 56 10.36 -7.15 0.49
C ASN A 56 11.35 -6.99 1.67
N ASN A 57 11.58 -5.73 2.09
CA ASN A 57 12.52 -5.32 3.15
C ASN A 57 14.01 -5.60 2.88
N LYS A 58 14.39 -5.93 1.63
CA LYS A 58 15.80 -6.16 1.24
C LYS A 58 16.25 -5.11 0.24
N THR A 59 17.50 -4.67 0.37
CA THR A 59 18.13 -3.84 -0.67
C THR A 59 18.19 -4.64 -1.97
N ALA A 60 17.71 -4.03 -3.05
CA ALA A 60 17.72 -4.58 -4.39
C ALA A 60 18.32 -3.57 -5.38
N SER A 61 18.40 -3.95 -6.65
CA SER A 61 18.79 -3.04 -7.73
C SER A 61 17.59 -2.78 -8.61
N ILE A 62 17.26 -1.51 -8.86
CA ILE A 62 16.18 -1.15 -9.77
C ILE A 62 16.43 -1.70 -11.18
N LEU A 63 17.71 -1.86 -11.57
CA LEU A 63 18.14 -2.32 -12.91
C LEU A 63 18.05 -3.84 -13.10
N ASN A 64 17.91 -4.62 -12.02
CA ASN A 64 17.84 -6.08 -12.07
C ASN A 64 16.63 -6.65 -11.31
N GLY A 65 15.89 -5.80 -10.59
CA GLY A 65 14.69 -6.17 -9.85
C GLY A 65 13.46 -6.23 -10.75
N VAL A 66 12.29 -6.22 -10.12
CA VAL A 66 11.00 -6.28 -10.81
C VAL A 66 10.82 -5.21 -11.91
N PRO A 67 11.31 -3.96 -11.74
CA PRO A 67 11.16 -2.92 -12.77
C PRO A 67 12.00 -3.14 -14.04
N ALA A 68 12.93 -4.12 -14.07
CA ALA A 68 13.94 -4.22 -15.13
C ALA A 68 13.42 -4.69 -16.50
N PHE A 69 12.33 -5.47 -16.54
CA PHE A 69 11.92 -6.19 -17.77
C PHE A 69 10.63 -5.69 -18.41
N GLY A 70 9.90 -4.78 -17.76
CA GLY A 70 8.57 -4.39 -18.19
C GLY A 70 7.51 -5.50 -18.00
N MET A 71 6.26 -5.13 -17.80
CA MET A 71 5.15 -6.06 -17.66
C MET A 71 3.83 -5.47 -18.14
N THR A 72 2.92 -6.33 -18.60
CA THR A 72 1.55 -5.91 -18.92
C THR A 72 0.79 -5.64 -17.62
N ILE A 73 0.60 -4.36 -17.29
CA ILE A 73 -0.18 -3.93 -16.12
C ILE A 73 -1.67 -4.10 -16.40
N ASP A 74 -2.34 -4.92 -15.60
CA ASP A 74 -3.77 -5.21 -15.74
C ASP A 74 -4.68 -4.25 -14.97
N ALA A 75 -4.18 -3.72 -13.84
CA ALA A 75 -4.81 -2.68 -13.06
C ALA A 75 -3.73 -1.92 -12.26
N LYS A 76 -3.97 -0.64 -12.03
CA LYS A 76 -3.11 0.21 -11.20
C LYS A 76 -3.95 1.20 -10.38
N ARG A 77 -3.42 1.60 -9.24
CA ARG A 77 -3.94 2.74 -8.46
C ARG A 77 -2.81 3.42 -7.73
N SER A 78 -2.77 4.74 -7.78
CA SER A 78 -1.81 5.54 -7.01
C SER A 78 -2.54 6.45 -6.02
N ILE A 79 -1.92 6.67 -4.87
CA ILE A 79 -2.34 7.65 -3.86
C ILE A 79 -1.16 8.58 -3.55
N LEU A 80 -1.48 9.82 -3.21
CA LEU A 80 -0.53 10.93 -3.21
C LEU A 80 -0.56 11.65 -1.86
N ASP A 81 0.57 11.61 -1.15
CA ASP A 81 0.74 12.23 0.16
C ASP A 81 1.58 13.50 0.03
N THR A 82 0.89 14.63 -0.17
CA THR A 82 1.51 15.95 -0.31
C THR A 82 2.14 16.46 0.99
N THR A 83 1.77 15.90 2.14
CA THR A 83 2.34 16.28 3.44
C THR A 83 3.72 15.66 3.66
N GLN A 84 3.91 14.41 3.22
CA GLN A 84 5.19 13.70 3.38
C GLN A 84 6.00 13.59 2.09
N CYS A 85 5.50 14.11 0.98
CA CYS A 85 6.09 13.92 -0.34
C CYS A 85 6.31 12.47 -0.69
N LYS A 86 5.22 11.72 -0.62
CA LYS A 86 5.22 10.30 -0.92
C LYS A 86 4.12 9.94 -1.89
N THR A 87 4.36 8.84 -2.59
CA THR A 87 3.31 8.15 -3.33
C THR A 87 3.22 6.72 -2.83
N MET A 88 2.06 6.11 -3.01
CA MET A 88 1.93 4.66 -2.97
C MET A 88 1.21 4.23 -4.26
N THR A 89 1.69 3.16 -4.89
CA THR A 89 1.07 2.59 -6.09
C THR A 89 0.84 1.11 -5.91
N GLU A 90 -0.39 0.66 -6.11
CA GLU A 90 -0.75 -0.76 -6.30
C GLU A 90 -0.71 -1.08 -7.80
N ILE A 91 0.02 -2.14 -8.18
CA ILE A 91 0.07 -2.71 -9.53
C ILE A 91 -0.39 -4.16 -9.46
N ILE A 92 -1.30 -4.54 -10.36
CA ILE A 92 -1.76 -5.92 -10.52
C ILE A 92 -1.36 -6.40 -11.92
N VAL A 93 -0.69 -7.54 -11.97
CA VAL A 93 -0.30 -8.25 -13.19
C VAL A 93 -0.79 -9.68 -13.12
N THR A 94 -1.55 -10.10 -14.12
CA THR A 94 -2.21 -11.41 -14.15
C THR A 94 -1.65 -12.33 -15.23
N GLN A 95 -0.84 -11.80 -16.16
CA GLN A 95 -0.27 -12.60 -17.24
C GLN A 95 0.75 -13.64 -16.71
N PRO A 96 0.67 -14.91 -17.16
CA PRO A 96 1.73 -15.90 -16.93
C PRO A 96 3.05 -15.53 -17.63
N PRO A 97 4.21 -16.10 -17.23
CA PRO A 97 4.38 -17.14 -16.21
C PRO A 97 4.46 -16.60 -14.77
N HIS A 98 4.59 -15.29 -14.58
CA HIS A 98 4.88 -14.70 -13.27
C HIS A 98 3.93 -13.53 -12.97
N PRO A 99 2.71 -13.82 -12.48
CA PRO A 99 1.78 -12.79 -12.06
C PRO A 99 2.23 -12.12 -10.75
N TYR A 100 1.84 -10.85 -10.56
CA TYR A 100 2.21 -10.06 -9.40
C TYR A 100 1.03 -9.26 -8.82
N VAL A 101 1.09 -9.01 -7.51
CA VAL A 101 0.44 -7.86 -6.86
C VAL A 101 1.52 -7.12 -6.10
N ILE A 102 1.75 -5.86 -6.47
CA ILE A 102 2.88 -5.07 -5.98
C ILE A 102 2.35 -3.79 -5.37
N HIS A 103 2.72 -3.52 -4.13
CA HIS A 103 2.52 -2.21 -3.53
C HIS A 103 3.89 -1.54 -3.44
N THR A 104 4.01 -0.30 -3.93
CA THR A 104 5.26 0.45 -3.89
C THR A 104 5.04 1.81 -3.27
N GLN A 105 5.76 2.13 -2.20
CA GLN A 105 5.88 3.47 -1.66
C GLN A 105 7.12 4.17 -2.24
N MET A 106 6.95 5.39 -2.76
CA MET A 106 8.09 6.24 -3.11
C MET A 106 8.15 7.44 -2.17
N THR A 107 9.37 7.83 -1.77
CA THR A 107 9.64 9.07 -1.02
C THR A 107 10.48 10.00 -1.88
N LEU A 108 10.11 11.27 -1.90
CA LEU A 108 10.84 12.33 -2.58
C LEU A 108 11.62 13.16 -1.56
N ASN A 109 12.80 13.64 -1.94
CA ASN A 109 13.62 14.53 -1.13
C ASN A 109 13.19 16.01 -1.31
N ALA A 110 13.90 16.91 -0.63
CA ALA A 110 13.61 18.35 -0.66
C ALA A 110 13.81 19.02 -2.03
N ASP A 111 14.40 18.33 -3.01
CA ASP A 111 14.59 18.81 -4.38
C ASP A 111 13.55 18.21 -5.35
N GLY A 112 12.63 17.37 -4.85
CA GLY A 112 11.64 16.67 -5.67
C GLY A 112 12.14 15.36 -6.30
N ASN A 113 13.38 14.95 -6.01
CA ASN A 113 13.93 13.70 -6.53
C ASN A 113 13.51 12.51 -5.67
N VAL A 114 13.17 11.38 -6.29
CA VAL A 114 12.84 10.12 -5.63
C VAL A 114 14.11 9.56 -4.97
N ASN A 115 14.13 9.48 -3.63
CA ASN A 115 15.28 8.99 -2.86
C ASN A 115 15.06 7.60 -2.25
N LEU A 116 13.81 7.12 -2.20
CA LEU A 116 13.48 5.77 -1.78
C LEU A 116 12.34 5.24 -2.62
N ILE A 117 12.51 4.03 -3.13
CA ILE A 117 11.46 3.22 -3.75
C ILE A 117 11.44 1.92 -2.96
N ASP A 118 10.39 1.71 -2.19
CA ASP A 118 10.20 0.54 -1.32
C ASP A 118 8.99 -0.24 -1.82
N SER A 119 9.17 -1.51 -2.18
CA SER A 119 8.14 -2.35 -2.78
C SER A 119 7.88 -3.59 -1.95
N ILE A 120 6.61 -3.86 -1.65
CA ILE A 120 6.14 -5.18 -1.26
C ILE A 120 5.69 -5.86 -2.54
N VAL A 121 6.51 -6.80 -3.01
CA VAL A 121 6.30 -7.58 -4.23
C VAL A 121 5.73 -8.92 -3.80
N THR A 122 4.51 -9.25 -4.25
CA THR A 122 3.94 -10.57 -4.03
C THR A 122 3.71 -11.32 -5.33
N ASP A 123 3.97 -12.62 -5.30
CA ASP A 123 3.78 -13.55 -6.41
C ASP A 123 3.41 -14.98 -5.93
N LYS A 124 3.58 -15.96 -6.82
CA LYS A 124 3.23 -17.35 -6.55
C LYS A 124 4.07 -17.90 -5.38
N GLY A 125 3.38 -18.22 -4.29
CA GLY A 125 3.99 -18.75 -3.08
C GLY A 125 3.68 -17.86 -1.88
N ASP A 126 3.35 -16.60 -2.13
CA ASP A 126 2.97 -15.66 -1.09
C ASP A 126 1.58 -15.90 -0.51
N TRP A 127 1.31 -15.20 0.59
CA TRP A 127 0.13 -15.39 1.41
C TRP A 127 -1.17 -15.27 0.60
N ALA A 128 -1.88 -16.39 0.51
CA ALA A 128 -3.16 -16.52 -0.20
C ALA A 128 -3.10 -16.14 -1.69
N PHE A 129 -1.92 -15.94 -2.30
CA PHE A 129 -1.76 -15.20 -3.54
C PHE A 129 -2.65 -15.67 -4.71
N ASN A 130 -3.41 -14.75 -5.29
CA ASN A 130 -4.17 -14.94 -6.53
C ASN A 130 -4.41 -13.60 -7.26
N ALA A 131 -3.53 -13.24 -8.19
CA ALA A 131 -3.63 -11.99 -8.95
C ALA A 131 -4.92 -11.84 -9.77
N THR A 132 -5.45 -12.93 -10.35
CA THR A 132 -6.71 -12.87 -11.12
C THR A 132 -7.91 -12.57 -10.23
N GLY A 133 -7.94 -13.15 -9.04
CA GLY A 133 -8.91 -12.84 -8.00
C GLY A 133 -8.78 -11.38 -7.56
N THR A 134 -7.56 -10.91 -7.29
CA THR A 134 -7.29 -9.52 -6.93
C THR A 134 -7.81 -8.55 -7.99
N LYS A 135 -7.47 -8.78 -9.27
CA LYS A 135 -7.95 -7.96 -10.40
C LYS A 135 -9.48 -7.89 -10.44
N TYR A 136 -10.15 -9.03 -10.35
CA TYR A 136 -11.61 -9.08 -10.44
C TYR A 136 -12.31 -8.29 -9.34
N TRP A 137 -11.88 -8.45 -8.07
CA TRP A 137 -12.50 -7.73 -6.96
C TRP A 137 -12.14 -6.24 -6.99
N ASN A 138 -10.88 -5.90 -7.33
CA ASN A 138 -10.44 -4.52 -7.50
C ASN A 138 -11.30 -3.77 -8.55
N SER A 139 -11.69 -4.44 -9.65
CA SER A 139 -12.44 -3.80 -10.74
C SER A 139 -13.91 -3.49 -10.43
N ILE A 140 -14.46 -3.99 -9.33
CA ILE A 140 -15.87 -3.74 -8.95
C ILE A 140 -16.01 -2.75 -7.79
N GLU A 141 -14.90 -2.25 -7.26
CA GLU A 141 -14.89 -1.25 -6.21
C GLU A 141 -14.88 0.17 -6.78
N SER A 142 -15.47 1.12 -6.05
CA SER A 142 -15.40 2.54 -6.42
C SER A 142 -14.29 3.21 -5.63
N TRP A 143 -13.28 3.69 -6.36
CA TRP A 143 -12.13 4.37 -5.80
C TRP A 143 -12.09 5.85 -6.20
N ASP A 144 -13.24 6.45 -6.48
CA ASP A 144 -13.31 7.86 -6.90
C ASP A 144 -12.79 8.81 -5.80
N PRO A 145 -12.25 9.98 -6.16
CA PRO A 145 -11.92 11.03 -5.21
C PRO A 145 -13.14 11.39 -4.34
N ILE A 146 -12.93 11.55 -3.04
CA ILE A 146 -14.00 11.96 -2.13
C ILE A 146 -14.32 13.44 -2.40
N PRO A 147 -15.61 13.82 -2.48
CA PRO A 147 -16.03 15.23 -2.56
C PRO A 147 -15.41 16.06 -1.44
N GLU A 148 -14.99 17.29 -1.72
CA GLU A 148 -14.21 18.10 -0.77
C GLU A 148 -14.91 18.30 0.58
N ASP A 149 -16.22 18.46 0.58
CA ASP A 149 -17.08 18.61 1.77
C ASP A 149 -17.25 17.32 2.57
N GLN A 150 -16.88 16.17 2.01
CA GLN A 150 -16.95 14.84 2.63
C GLN A 150 -15.56 14.27 2.98
N ARG A 151 -14.47 14.98 2.64
CA ARG A 151 -13.10 14.51 2.91
C ARG A 151 -12.82 14.53 4.40
N ASP A 152 -12.47 13.37 4.93
CA ASP A 152 -11.91 13.26 6.26
C ASP A 152 -10.53 13.95 6.33
N SER A 153 -10.23 14.56 7.49
CA SER A 153 -8.89 15.08 7.73
C SER A 153 -7.84 13.98 7.69
N ARG A 154 -6.60 14.33 7.34
CA ARG A 154 -5.41 13.46 7.42
C ARG A 154 -5.34 12.61 8.68
N LYS A 155 -5.63 13.26 9.82
CA LYS A 155 -5.58 12.63 11.15
C LYS A 155 -6.60 11.51 11.27
N VAL A 156 -7.81 11.71 10.75
CA VAL A 156 -8.89 10.72 10.74
C VAL A 156 -8.53 9.56 9.80
N VAL A 157 -8.11 9.85 8.57
CA VAL A 157 -7.72 8.83 7.59
C VAL A 157 -6.59 7.95 8.15
N LYS A 158 -5.51 8.56 8.65
CA LYS A 158 -4.39 7.83 9.26
C LYS A 158 -4.81 7.02 10.48
N ALA A 159 -5.69 7.57 11.34
CA ALA A 159 -6.17 6.88 12.54
C ALA A 159 -7.00 5.63 12.20
N GLY A 160 -7.79 5.67 11.12
CA GLY A 160 -8.58 4.53 10.66
C GLY A 160 -7.72 3.30 10.35
N GLY A 161 -6.71 3.45 9.49
CA GLY A 161 -5.77 2.36 9.18
C GLY A 161 -4.89 1.97 10.38
N LYS A 162 -4.43 2.95 11.18
CA LYS A 162 -3.62 2.69 12.38
C LYS A 162 -4.37 1.80 13.38
N ALA A 163 -5.65 2.04 13.60
CA ALA A 163 -6.47 1.27 14.53
C ALA A 163 -6.52 -0.22 14.16
N TYR A 164 -6.58 -0.55 12.85
CA TYR A 164 -6.51 -1.93 12.38
C TYR A 164 -5.20 -2.61 12.81
N ALA A 165 -4.06 -1.98 12.51
CA ALA A 165 -2.75 -2.53 12.85
C ALA A 165 -2.50 -2.60 14.37
N ASP A 166 -3.06 -1.67 15.14
CA ASP A 166 -3.02 -1.71 16.61
C ASP A 166 -3.86 -2.86 17.18
N ARG A 167 -5.06 -3.12 16.62
CA ARG A 167 -5.94 -4.20 17.07
C ARG A 167 -5.31 -5.59 16.92
N CYS A 168 -4.42 -5.77 15.95
CA CYS A 168 -3.68 -7.04 15.82
C CYS A 168 -2.89 -7.39 17.09
N ASN A 169 -2.42 -6.37 17.84
CA ASN A 169 -1.67 -6.57 19.08
C ASN A 169 -2.52 -6.42 20.35
N ASP A 170 -3.44 -5.43 20.36
CA ASP A 170 -4.26 -5.07 21.51
C ASP A 170 -5.74 -5.24 21.19
N VAL A 171 -6.36 -6.25 21.80
CA VAL A 171 -7.75 -6.62 21.54
C VAL A 171 -8.77 -5.55 21.97
N SER A 172 -8.37 -4.61 22.82
CA SER A 172 -9.21 -3.50 23.29
C SER A 172 -9.37 -2.37 22.27
N VAL A 173 -8.54 -2.34 21.23
CA VAL A 173 -8.59 -1.30 20.21
C VAL A 173 -9.79 -1.50 19.29
N HIS A 174 -10.68 -0.52 19.24
CA HIS A 174 -11.80 -0.54 18.31
C HIS A 174 -11.35 -0.13 16.91
N VAL A 175 -11.55 -1.02 15.94
CA VAL A 175 -11.33 -0.71 14.52
C VAL A 175 -12.62 -0.11 13.95
N PRO A 176 -12.55 1.07 13.29
CA PRO A 176 -13.74 1.74 12.78
C PRO A 176 -14.21 1.13 11.45
N PHE A 177 -14.65 -0.13 11.44
CA PHE A 177 -15.21 -0.75 10.24
C PHE A 177 -16.51 -0.06 9.79
N GLY A 178 -16.67 0.12 8.48
CA GLY A 178 -17.88 0.65 7.87
C GLY A 178 -18.87 -0.45 7.44
N THR A 179 -20.01 -0.03 6.89
CA THR A 179 -20.94 -0.92 6.20
C THR A 179 -21.55 -0.15 5.02
N PRO A 180 -21.32 -0.58 3.78
CA PRO A 180 -20.52 -1.74 3.40
C PRO A 180 -19.02 -1.54 3.63
N CYS A 181 -18.30 -2.62 3.95
CA CYS A 181 -16.84 -2.67 4.01
C CYS A 181 -16.38 -3.99 3.40
N ALA A 182 -15.31 -4.01 2.59
CA ALA A 182 -14.72 -5.27 2.12
C ALA A 182 -13.19 -5.31 2.20
N ARG A 183 -12.67 -6.53 2.40
CA ARG A 183 -11.23 -6.81 2.44
C ARG A 183 -10.86 -7.72 1.28
N LEU A 184 -9.87 -7.27 0.52
CA LEU A 184 -9.20 -7.97 -0.56
C LEU A 184 -7.80 -8.39 -0.10
N GLU A 185 -7.60 -9.69 0.11
CA GLU A 185 -6.33 -10.28 0.55
C GLU A 185 -6.02 -11.50 -0.30
N GLY A 186 -4.86 -11.53 -0.97
CA GLY A 186 -4.48 -12.66 -1.82
C GLY A 186 -5.54 -13.01 -2.88
N GLY A 187 -6.35 -12.05 -3.31
CA GLY A 187 -7.47 -12.28 -4.22
C GLY A 187 -8.70 -12.93 -3.57
N ALA A 188 -8.68 -13.26 -2.26
CA ALA A 188 -9.86 -13.54 -1.45
C ALA A 188 -10.59 -12.24 -1.10
N TYR A 189 -11.93 -12.28 -1.05
CA TYR A 189 -12.75 -11.10 -0.79
C TYR A 189 -13.81 -11.40 0.25
N THR A 190 -13.96 -10.53 1.26
CA THR A 190 -14.91 -10.78 2.35
C THR A 190 -16.35 -10.44 1.96
N GLY A 191 -16.54 -9.50 1.02
CA GLY A 191 -17.86 -9.04 0.55
C GLY A 191 -18.59 -9.97 -0.41
N ARG A 192 -18.04 -11.15 -0.75
CA ARG A 192 -18.53 -12.02 -1.84
C ARG A 192 -20.00 -12.44 -1.71
N GLY A 193 -20.47 -12.66 -0.48
CA GLY A 193 -21.84 -13.09 -0.22
C GLY A 193 -22.87 -11.95 -0.26
N ASN A 194 -22.44 -10.72 0.02
CA ASN A 194 -23.31 -9.54 0.00
C ASN A 194 -22.45 -8.25 -0.03
N LEU A 195 -22.31 -7.63 -1.20
CA LEU A 195 -21.46 -6.45 -1.40
C LEU A 195 -21.95 -5.20 -0.67
N SER A 196 -23.24 -5.10 -0.34
CA SER A 196 -23.85 -3.92 0.29
C SER A 196 -23.99 -4.02 1.80
N ALA A 197 -23.84 -5.22 2.40
CA ALA A 197 -24.00 -5.43 3.84
C ALA A 197 -22.75 -5.99 4.55
N ASN A 198 -21.65 -6.22 3.83
CA ASN A 198 -20.42 -6.74 4.44
C ASN A 198 -19.76 -5.70 5.37
N THR A 199 -19.02 -6.17 6.38
CA THR A 199 -18.44 -5.33 7.45
C THR A 199 -16.91 -5.40 7.51
N CYS A 200 -16.25 -6.00 6.52
CA CYS A 200 -14.84 -6.43 6.57
C CYS A 200 -14.47 -7.41 7.71
N ASP A 201 -15.36 -7.64 8.67
CA ASP A 201 -15.11 -8.53 9.80
C ASP A 201 -15.06 -9.98 9.30
N ILE A 202 -13.89 -10.60 9.42
CA ILE A 202 -13.63 -11.98 9.04
C ILE A 202 -13.88 -12.98 10.19
N GLY A 203 -14.53 -12.55 11.27
CA GLY A 203 -14.69 -13.34 12.48
C GLY A 203 -13.50 -13.19 13.44
N GLY A 204 -12.74 -12.10 13.31
CA GLY A 204 -11.60 -11.75 14.17
C GLY A 204 -10.31 -11.42 13.40
N LEU A 205 -9.58 -10.41 13.88
CA LEU A 205 -8.19 -10.14 13.50
C LEU A 205 -7.25 -11.00 14.36
N PRO A 206 -5.98 -11.21 13.96
CA PRO A 206 -4.98 -11.80 14.84
C PRO A 206 -4.94 -11.09 16.20
N GLU A 207 -4.53 -11.80 17.25
CA GLU A 207 -4.44 -11.26 18.61
C GLU A 207 -3.01 -11.43 19.12
N HIS A 208 -2.51 -10.43 19.86
CA HIS A 208 -1.14 -10.40 20.38
C HIS A 208 -0.04 -10.47 19.30
N ILE A 209 -0.36 -10.00 18.10
CA ILE A 209 0.58 -9.91 16.98
C ILE A 209 0.97 -8.46 16.72
N PRO A 210 2.21 -8.05 17.06
CA PRO A 210 2.68 -6.70 16.78
C PRO A 210 2.92 -6.50 15.29
N MET A 211 2.20 -5.52 14.70
CA MET A 211 2.52 -4.98 13.37
C MET A 211 3.61 -3.92 13.50
N THR A 212 4.85 -4.26 13.15
CA THR A 212 6.05 -3.44 13.43
C THR A 212 6.47 -2.57 12.23
N ASN A 213 7.46 -1.70 12.41
CA ASN A 213 8.11 -0.92 11.34
C ASN A 213 7.16 -0.15 10.39
N ARG A 214 6.11 0.45 10.96
CA ARG A 214 5.03 1.06 10.19
C ARG A 214 5.46 2.31 9.42
N LYS A 215 5.38 2.29 8.10
CA LYS A 215 5.61 3.43 7.20
C LYS A 215 4.31 3.81 6.50
N TYR A 216 3.92 5.06 6.59
CA TYR A 216 2.60 5.54 6.15
C TYR A 216 2.71 6.38 4.87
N VAL A 217 1.72 6.24 4.00
CA VAL A 217 1.35 7.17 2.93
C VAL A 217 -0.13 7.50 3.10
N VAL A 218 -0.49 8.78 3.22
CA VAL A 218 -1.87 9.21 3.50
C VAL A 218 -2.31 10.23 2.45
N ASP A 219 -3.45 9.98 1.81
CA ASP A 219 -4.06 10.82 0.78
C ASP A 219 -5.51 11.16 1.17
N GLU A 220 -5.74 12.40 1.58
CA GLU A 220 -7.04 12.92 2.02
C GLU A 220 -8.05 13.04 0.86
N VAL A 221 -7.57 13.27 -0.36
CA VAL A 221 -8.44 13.41 -1.55
C VAL A 221 -9.07 12.07 -1.89
N MET A 222 -8.30 10.98 -1.75
CA MET A 222 -8.80 9.62 -1.98
C MET A 222 -9.39 9.00 -0.70
N GLY A 223 -9.17 9.62 0.46
CA GLY A 223 -9.50 9.06 1.77
C GLY A 223 -8.69 7.81 2.08
N VAL A 224 -7.45 7.69 1.61
CA VAL A 224 -6.67 6.44 1.71
C VAL A 224 -5.48 6.59 2.64
N VAL A 225 -5.21 5.55 3.42
CA VAL A 225 -3.92 5.34 4.08
C VAL A 225 -3.35 3.98 3.69
N ASP A 226 -2.14 3.97 3.17
CA ASP A 226 -1.32 2.77 3.08
C ASP A 226 -0.32 2.70 4.24
N ILE A 227 -0.10 1.48 4.73
CA ILE A 227 0.84 1.19 5.79
C ILE A 227 1.69 -0.01 5.37
N PHE A 228 2.97 0.22 5.11
CA PHE A 228 3.96 -0.87 5.08
C PHE A 228 4.33 -1.23 6.51
N MET A 229 4.40 -2.51 6.82
CA MET A 229 4.70 -3.02 8.15
C MET A 229 5.39 -4.38 8.10
N GLY A 230 5.87 -4.81 9.26
CA GLY A 230 6.29 -6.20 9.49
C GLY A 230 5.17 -6.98 10.18
N PHE A 231 4.61 -7.99 9.50
CA PHE A 231 3.60 -8.88 10.05
C PHE A 231 4.28 -10.06 10.77
N THR A 232 4.54 -9.89 12.07
CA THR A 232 5.16 -10.94 12.89
C THR A 232 4.29 -12.19 12.94
N GLY A 233 4.89 -13.37 12.74
CA GLY A 233 4.16 -14.64 12.82
C GLY A 233 3.31 -14.99 11.60
N LEU A 234 3.26 -14.16 10.56
CA LEU A 234 2.63 -14.53 9.28
C LEU A 234 3.32 -15.76 8.67
N ASP A 235 4.64 -15.70 8.54
CA ASP A 235 5.45 -16.82 8.11
C ASP A 235 5.89 -17.66 9.31
N ARG A 236 5.45 -18.92 9.34
CA ARG A 236 5.66 -19.84 10.46
C ARG A 236 7.09 -20.34 10.59
N THR A 237 7.91 -20.17 9.56
CA THR A 237 9.34 -20.52 9.63
C THR A 237 10.16 -19.46 10.36
N ARG A 238 9.64 -18.23 10.46
CA ARG A 238 10.29 -17.10 11.14
C ARG A 238 9.29 -16.31 11.98
N ASN A 239 8.74 -16.97 12.99
CA ASN A 239 7.65 -16.44 13.82
C ASN A 239 7.98 -15.18 14.66
N THR A 240 9.26 -14.80 14.78
CA THR A 240 9.70 -13.58 15.47
C THR A 240 10.09 -12.45 14.52
N GLU A 241 10.20 -12.73 13.22
CA GLU A 241 10.51 -11.74 12.19
C GLU A 241 9.19 -11.25 11.57
N GLY A 242 9.08 -9.94 11.34
CA GLY A 242 7.93 -9.37 10.66
C GLY A 242 8.02 -9.62 9.16
N ALA A 243 7.13 -10.46 8.62
CA ALA A 243 7.04 -10.67 7.18
C ALA A 243 6.70 -9.33 6.48
N PRO A 244 7.31 -9.00 5.31
CA PRO A 244 7.01 -7.77 4.59
C PRO A 244 5.54 -7.71 4.19
N ASP A 245 4.84 -6.67 4.65
CA ASP A 245 3.40 -6.57 4.53
C ASP A 245 2.98 -5.13 4.21
N SER A 246 1.95 -4.99 3.39
CA SER A 246 1.31 -3.72 3.08
C SER A 246 -0.19 -3.85 3.26
N HIS A 247 -0.77 -2.90 3.99
CA HIS A 247 -2.22 -2.73 4.13
C HIS A 247 -2.64 -1.34 3.68
N MET A 248 -3.43 -1.27 2.62
CA MET A 248 -4.06 -0.06 2.11
C MET A 248 -5.53 -0.01 2.52
N PHE A 249 -5.94 1.09 3.14
CA PHE A 249 -7.28 1.29 3.68
C PHE A 249 -7.94 2.50 3.03
N ARG A 250 -9.12 2.32 2.44
CA ARG A 250 -10.01 3.44 2.10
C ARG A 250 -10.88 3.78 3.31
N ILE A 251 -10.90 5.05 3.68
CA ILE A 251 -11.63 5.63 4.80
C ILE A 251 -12.64 6.62 4.25
N GLU A 252 -13.91 6.43 4.61
CA GLU A 252 -15.01 7.32 4.27
C GLU A 252 -15.82 7.60 5.53
N ASN A 253 -16.05 8.88 5.85
CA ASN A 253 -16.78 9.32 7.04
C ASN A 253 -16.21 8.69 8.34
N GLY A 254 -14.88 8.62 8.45
CA GLY A 254 -14.15 8.04 9.56
C GLY A 254 -14.25 6.52 9.69
N LYS A 255 -14.78 5.82 8.68
CA LYS A 255 -14.96 4.37 8.66
C LYS A 255 -14.22 3.70 7.52
N ILE A 256 -13.69 2.49 7.75
CA ILE A 256 -13.03 1.69 6.71
C ILE A 256 -14.08 1.21 5.71
N ARG A 257 -13.85 1.49 4.42
CA ARG A 257 -14.66 1.06 3.27
C ARG A 257 -14.02 -0.12 2.53
N TYR A 258 -12.72 -0.04 2.25
CA TYR A 258 -11.96 -1.09 1.56
C TYR A 258 -10.63 -1.33 2.26
N ILE A 259 -10.17 -2.58 2.20
CA ILE A 259 -8.85 -3.01 2.69
C ILE A 259 -8.20 -3.83 1.58
N HIS A 260 -7.05 -3.40 1.09
CA HIS A 260 -6.21 -4.18 0.18
C HIS A 260 -4.94 -4.59 0.89
N THR A 261 -4.53 -5.84 0.74
CA THR A 261 -3.33 -6.37 1.38
C THR A 261 -2.40 -7.04 0.37
N ALA A 262 -1.10 -6.83 0.57
CA ALA A 262 -0.03 -7.56 -0.12
C ALA A 262 0.98 -8.01 0.95
N SER A 263 1.14 -9.32 1.12
CA SER A 263 1.96 -9.90 2.19
C SER A 263 2.93 -10.93 1.61
N ALA A 264 4.22 -10.62 1.62
CA ALA A 264 5.28 -11.47 1.11
C ALA A 264 5.72 -12.47 2.19
N CYS A 265 5.89 -13.74 1.81
CA CYS A 265 6.40 -14.79 2.68
C CYS A 265 7.95 -14.87 2.61
N PHE A 266 8.57 -15.46 3.62
CA PHE A 266 10.00 -15.80 3.56
C PHE A 266 10.23 -17.12 2.81
N VAL A 267 9.25 -18.01 2.86
CA VAL A 267 9.19 -19.27 2.10
C VAL A 267 7.79 -19.45 1.51
N ASP A 268 7.70 -20.18 0.40
CA ASP A 268 6.41 -20.53 -0.21
C ASP A 268 5.41 -21.09 0.81
N GLY A 269 4.19 -20.58 0.76
CA GLY A 269 3.10 -20.92 1.67
C GLY A 269 3.22 -20.30 3.06
N CYS A 270 4.14 -19.37 3.29
CA CYS A 270 4.35 -18.74 4.61
C CYS A 270 4.58 -19.79 5.72
N GLY A 271 5.25 -20.90 5.39
CA GLY A 271 5.48 -22.01 6.33
C GLY A 271 4.22 -22.80 6.72
N MET A 272 3.12 -22.66 5.97
CA MET A 272 1.94 -23.52 6.08
C MET A 272 2.03 -24.69 5.11
N ASN A 273 1.39 -25.82 5.44
CA ASN A 273 1.19 -26.95 4.51
C ASN A 273 0.15 -26.58 3.42
N GLY A 274 0.42 -25.52 2.64
CA GLY A 274 -0.45 -24.94 1.61
C GLY A 274 -0.51 -23.40 1.67
N THR A 275 -0.79 -22.74 0.55
CA THR A 275 -0.77 -21.26 0.41
C THR A 275 -2.10 -20.57 0.79
N GLY A 276 -3.09 -21.28 1.32
CA GLY A 276 -4.43 -20.72 1.58
C GLY A 276 -4.68 -20.30 3.03
N PRO A 277 -5.61 -19.36 3.29
CA PRO A 277 -6.08 -19.09 4.63
C PRO A 277 -6.66 -20.37 5.25
N PRO A 278 -6.48 -20.61 6.56
CA PRO A 278 -6.97 -21.81 7.21
C PRO A 278 -8.49 -21.94 6.97
N PRO A 279 -9.01 -23.13 6.62
CA PRO A 279 -10.44 -23.31 6.42
C PRO A 279 -11.17 -22.88 7.68
N GLN A 280 -12.17 -22.00 7.53
CA GLN A 280 -13.04 -21.60 8.65
C GLN A 280 -13.51 -22.87 9.34
N LEU A 281 -13.18 -23.02 10.63
CA LEU A 281 -13.72 -24.07 11.47
C LEU A 281 -15.25 -23.97 11.36
N ARG A 282 -15.88 -24.92 10.66
CA ARG A 282 -17.34 -25.10 10.72
C ARG A 282 -17.64 -25.26 12.20
N ARG A 283 -18.23 -24.22 12.82
CA ARG A 283 -18.87 -24.37 14.13
C ARG A 283 -19.85 -25.52 13.97
N HIS A 284 -19.53 -26.68 14.56
CA HIS A 284 -20.49 -27.75 14.69
C HIS A 284 -21.69 -27.18 15.43
N ARG A 285 -22.80 -26.98 14.72
CA ARG A 285 -24.10 -26.84 15.35
C ARG A 285 -24.29 -28.11 16.17
N SER A 286 -24.16 -28.00 17.49
CA SER A 286 -24.66 -29.05 18.37
C SER A 286 -26.18 -29.12 18.13
N LEU A 287 -26.60 -30.18 17.47
CA LEU A 287 -28.00 -30.60 17.47
C LEU A 287 -28.32 -30.97 18.92
N ARG A 288 -28.89 -30.03 19.67
CA ARG A 288 -29.69 -30.38 20.84
C ARG A 288 -30.91 -31.09 20.30
N TYR A 289 -30.94 -32.41 20.42
CA TYR A 289 -32.19 -33.14 20.40
C TYR A 289 -33.01 -32.67 21.61
N LEU A 290 -34.18 -32.11 21.32
CA LEU A 290 -35.30 -32.10 22.25
C LEU A 290 -35.94 -33.49 22.19
N GLU A 291 -36.35 -33.96 23.36
CA GLU A 291 -37.01 -35.23 23.71
C GLU A 291 -36.09 -36.41 24.01
#